data_AF-A0A2V7CRS2-F1
#
_entry.id   AF-A0A2V7CRS2-F1
#
_cell.length_a   1.000
_cell.length_b   1.000
_cell.length_c   1.000
_cell.angle_alpha   90.00
_cell.angle_beta   90.00
_cell.angle_gamma   90.00
#
_symmetry.space_group_name_H-M   'P 1'
#
loop_
_entity.id
_entity.type
_entity.pdbx_description
1 polymer ?
#
loop_
_entity_poly.entity_id
_entity_poly.type
_entity_poly.pdbx_seq_one_letter_code
_entity_poly.pdbx_strand_id
1 'polypeptide(L)'
;MKAQSSRNVRLLAHHPLDGFGNCGEGMAIQRCRDGRRILWIAHESAPKNVTAVDVTNPKKPALVTQTDLPHNRMRSNSLDLVGDLLVVAYQTSAPGLTPAGFEIFDVADPAKPRSVSLFDASGATSRGVHHLWWVDGEYVHCSSGAADFAPRNRRDDQFYRIVDVRRPSRPVEVGRWWLPGTR
;
A
#
# COMPACT_ATOMS: atom_id res chain seq x y z
N MET A 1 -11.80 30.31 13.05
CA MET A 1 -11.84 28.84 12.91
C MET A 1 -13.30 28.41 12.89
N LYS A 2 -13.80 27.79 11.81
CA LYS A 2 -15.14 27.18 11.83
C LYS A 2 -15.10 25.99 12.79
N ALA A 3 -16.05 25.87 13.70
CA ALA A 3 -16.19 24.69 14.54
C ALA A 3 -16.34 23.47 13.64
N GLN A 4 -15.44 22.49 13.79
CA GLN A 4 -15.50 21.23 13.05
C GLN A 4 -16.83 20.54 13.42
N SER A 5 -17.78 20.51 12.49
CA SER A 5 -19.10 19.95 12.73
C SER A 5 -18.96 18.45 12.95
N SER A 6 -19.20 18.00 14.17
CA SER A 6 -19.33 16.59 14.52
C SER A 6 -20.71 16.36 15.13
N ARG A 7 -21.38 15.27 14.76
CA ARG A 7 -22.66 14.84 15.34
C ARG A 7 -22.52 13.40 15.79
N ASN A 8 -22.87 13.10 17.03
CA ASN A 8 -22.78 11.77 17.65
C ASN A 8 -21.36 11.15 17.65
N VAL A 9 -20.31 11.96 17.44
CA VAL A 9 -18.91 11.54 17.53
C VAL A 9 -18.13 12.55 18.36
N ARG A 10 -17.09 12.08 19.04
CA ARG A 10 -16.16 12.93 19.81
C ARG A 10 -14.76 12.75 19.27
N LEU A 11 -14.15 13.83 18.79
CA LEU A 11 -12.75 13.85 18.41
C LEU A 11 -11.89 13.55 19.65
N LEU A 12 -11.06 12.51 19.57
CA LEU A 12 -10.11 12.18 20.64
C LEU A 12 -8.76 12.87 20.45
N ALA A 13 -8.26 12.90 19.21
CA ALA A 13 -7.02 13.54 18.83
C ALA A 13 -6.97 13.75 17.31
N HIS A 14 -6.01 14.57 16.88
CA HIS A 14 -5.65 14.79 15.48
C HIS A 14 -4.12 14.89 15.40
N HIS A 15 -3.52 14.22 14.41
CA HIS A 15 -2.09 14.29 14.12
C HIS A 15 -1.91 14.78 12.67
N PRO A 16 -1.10 15.83 12.41
CA PRO A 16 -0.95 16.42 11.08
C PRO A 16 -0.02 15.63 10.13
N LEU A 17 0.51 14.49 10.59
CA LEU A 17 1.46 13.61 9.87
C LEU A 17 2.67 14.40 9.31
N ASP A 18 3.21 15.32 10.11
CA ASP A 18 4.29 16.24 9.74
C ASP A 18 4.05 17.04 8.45
N GLY A 19 2.77 17.35 8.16
CA GLY A 19 2.35 18.10 6.98
C GLY A 19 2.03 17.23 5.77
N PHE A 20 2.19 15.90 5.87
CA PHE A 20 1.91 14.94 4.79
C PHE A 20 0.55 14.25 4.98
N GLY A 21 -0.52 15.03 5.00
CA GLY A 21 -1.90 14.54 5.19
C GLY A 21 -2.56 13.91 3.95
N ASN A 22 -1.81 13.68 2.86
CA ASN A 22 -2.32 13.07 1.62
C ASN A 22 -2.47 11.54 1.74
N CYS A 23 -3.23 11.10 2.74
CA CYS A 23 -3.45 9.68 3.02
C CYS A 23 -4.12 8.99 1.83
N GLY A 24 -3.68 7.76 1.55
CA GLY A 24 -4.29 6.87 0.59
C GLY A 24 -5.46 6.08 1.18
N GLU A 25 -5.95 5.12 0.41
CA GLU A 25 -7.05 4.23 0.76
C GLU A 25 -6.66 3.18 1.81
N GLY A 26 -5.40 2.71 1.75
CA GLY A 26 -4.91 1.62 2.61
C GLY A 26 -4.57 2.06 4.02
N MET A 27 -5.14 1.38 5.02
CA MET A 27 -4.73 1.51 6.42
C MET A 27 -4.82 0.18 7.15
N ALA A 28 -3.89 -0.08 8.05
CA ALA A 28 -3.90 -1.28 8.88
C ALA A 28 -3.40 -0.98 10.30
N ILE A 29 -3.92 -1.68 11.31
CA ILE A 29 -3.42 -1.59 12.68
C ILE A 29 -2.63 -2.85 13.02
N GLN A 30 -1.33 -2.69 13.28
CA GLN A 30 -0.47 -3.73 13.84
C GLN A 30 -0.57 -3.73 15.37
N ARG A 31 -0.64 -4.91 15.97
CA ARG A 31 -0.41 -5.10 17.40
C ARG A 31 1.01 -5.63 17.58
N CYS A 32 1.93 -4.76 17.99
CA CYS A 32 3.33 -5.11 18.17
C CYS A 32 3.54 -5.97 19.41
N ARG A 33 4.65 -6.72 19.45
CA ARG A 33 5.01 -7.63 20.55
C ARG A 33 5.24 -6.90 21.87
N ASP A 34 5.65 -5.64 21.81
CA ASP A 34 5.83 -4.74 22.96
C ASP A 34 4.50 -4.14 23.47
N GLY A 35 3.36 -4.54 22.89
CA GLY A 35 2.02 -4.08 23.28
C GLY A 35 1.55 -2.81 22.57
N ARG A 36 2.40 -2.16 21.75
CA ARG A 36 1.99 -0.99 20.97
C ARG A 36 0.95 -1.35 19.91
N ARG A 37 0.10 -0.37 19.59
CA ARG A 37 -0.78 -0.39 18.42
C ARG A 37 -0.28 0.63 17.41
N ILE A 38 0.18 0.16 16.26
CA ILE A 38 0.70 1.02 15.20
C ILE A 38 -0.30 1.06 14.06
N LEU A 39 -0.77 2.27 13.72
CA LEU A 39 -1.55 2.53 12.53
C LEU A 39 -0.60 2.79 11.37
N TRP A 40 -0.60 1.90 10.39
CA TRP A 40 0.04 2.06 9.09
C TRP A 40 -0.92 2.76 8.13
N ILE A 41 -0.43 3.79 7.44
CA ILE A 41 -1.21 4.64 6.55
C ILE A 41 -0.46 4.74 5.22
N ALA A 42 -1.14 4.35 4.14
CA ALA A 42 -0.66 4.55 2.77
C ALA A 42 -0.75 6.03 2.37
N HIS A 43 -0.04 6.44 1.33
CA HIS A 43 -0.14 7.80 0.79
C HIS A 43 -0.66 7.76 -0.65
N GLU A 44 -1.57 8.69 -0.95
CA GLU A 44 -2.21 8.82 -2.26
C GLU A 44 -1.20 9.15 -3.36
N SER A 45 -0.10 9.81 -3.00
CA SER A 45 0.94 10.26 -3.92
C SER A 45 2.26 10.57 -3.20
N ALA A 46 3.34 10.62 -3.98
CA ALA A 46 4.65 11.11 -3.55
C ALA A 46 4.57 12.50 -2.85
N PRO A 47 5.50 12.82 -1.94
CA PRO A 47 6.77 12.14 -1.72
C PRO A 47 6.71 10.94 -0.78
N LYS A 48 5.67 10.81 0.05
CA LYS A 48 5.62 9.79 1.09
C LYS A 48 5.11 8.46 0.56
N ASN A 49 5.68 7.38 1.08
CA ASN A 49 5.30 6.01 0.79
C ASN A 49 4.30 5.49 1.83
N VAL A 50 4.77 5.23 3.05
CA VAL A 50 3.91 4.86 4.19
C VAL A 50 4.29 5.63 5.45
N THR A 51 3.28 5.93 6.26
CA THR A 51 3.44 6.51 7.59
C THR A 51 2.99 5.51 8.66
N ALA A 52 3.77 5.37 9.73
CA ALA A 52 3.42 4.63 10.92
C ALA A 52 3.15 5.60 12.07
N VAL A 53 2.02 5.44 12.75
CA VAL A 53 1.63 6.25 13.91
C VAL A 53 1.34 5.33 15.07
N ASP A 54 1.98 5.57 16.21
CA ASP A 54 1.61 4.93 17.47
C ASP A 54 0.26 5.48 17.94
N VAL A 55 -0.74 4.61 17.97
CA VAL A 55 -2.11 4.88 18.42
C VAL A 55 -2.47 4.08 19.67
N THR A 56 -1.47 3.59 20.41
CA THR A 56 -1.67 2.86 21.68
C THR A 56 -2.51 3.68 22.66
N ASN A 57 -2.20 4.97 22.76
CA ASN A 57 -3.07 5.96 23.38
C ASN A 57 -3.80 6.75 22.28
N PRO A 58 -5.11 6.50 22.03
CA PRO A 58 -5.84 7.18 20.95
C PRO A 58 -6.03 8.69 21.17
N LYS A 59 -5.72 9.21 22.37
CA LYS A 59 -5.73 10.65 22.68
C LYS A 59 -4.38 11.33 22.42
N LYS A 60 -3.31 10.56 22.18
CA LYS A 60 -1.96 11.07 21.95
C LYS A 60 -1.27 10.25 20.84
N PRO A 61 -1.79 10.29 19.61
CA PRO A 61 -1.12 9.68 18.48
C PRO A 61 0.28 10.30 18.30
N ALA A 62 1.26 9.48 17.96
CA ALA A 62 2.64 9.93 17.75
C ALA A 62 3.23 9.30 16.50
N LEU A 63 3.88 10.10 15.65
CA LEU A 63 4.61 9.60 14.50
C LEU A 63 5.73 8.65 14.95
N VAL A 64 5.86 7.50 14.29
CA VAL A 64 6.93 6.52 14.52
C VAL A 64 7.91 6.51 13.36
N THR A 65 7.41 6.38 12.13
CA THR A 65 8.22 6.46 10.92
C THR A 65 7.40 6.99 9.76
N GLN A 66 8.07 7.56 8.78
CA GLN A 66 7.48 8.03 7.54
C GLN A 66 8.51 7.86 6.43
N THR A 67 8.22 6.95 5.49
CA THR A 67 9.13 6.58 4.41
C THR A 67 8.81 7.35 3.14
N ASP A 68 9.78 7.42 2.22
CA ASP A 68 9.64 8.15 0.96
C ASP A 68 9.51 7.18 -0.23
N LEU A 69 8.76 7.61 -1.24
CA LEU A 69 8.73 6.97 -2.55
C LEU A 69 10.01 7.33 -3.32
N PRO A 70 10.49 6.44 -4.21
CA PRO A 70 11.73 6.66 -4.96
C PRO A 70 11.65 7.83 -5.94
N HIS A 71 10.45 8.21 -6.39
CA HIS A 71 10.26 9.34 -7.31
C HIS A 71 8.82 9.88 -7.30
N ASN A 72 8.63 11.08 -7.85
CA ASN A 72 7.36 11.80 -7.86
C ASN A 72 6.27 11.27 -8.82
N ARG A 73 6.62 10.35 -9.73
CA ARG A 73 5.67 9.74 -10.69
C ARG A 73 5.08 8.41 -10.22
N MET A 74 4.96 8.25 -8.91
CA MET A 74 4.53 7.03 -8.25
C MET A 74 3.61 7.36 -7.09
N ARG A 75 2.77 6.40 -6.73
CA ARG A 75 1.95 6.43 -5.52
C ARG A 75 1.91 5.08 -4.83
N SER A 76 1.65 5.14 -3.52
CA SER A 76 1.52 4.01 -2.61
C SER A 76 0.13 3.95 -1.96
N ASN A 77 -0.92 4.02 -2.79
CA ASN A 77 -2.28 4.36 -2.34
C ASN A 77 -2.95 3.27 -1.48
N SER A 78 -2.47 2.03 -1.52
CA SER A 78 -3.07 0.89 -0.85
C SER A 78 -1.99 0.07 -0.12
N LEU A 79 -2.35 -0.47 1.04
CA LEU A 79 -1.51 -1.37 1.82
C LEU A 79 -2.38 -2.37 2.57
N ASP A 80 -1.77 -3.49 2.97
CA ASP A 80 -2.35 -4.46 3.91
C ASP A 80 -1.24 -5.06 4.78
N LEU A 81 -1.64 -5.66 5.91
CA LEU A 81 -0.73 -6.14 6.95
C LEU A 81 -1.17 -7.52 7.47
N VAL A 82 -0.24 -8.47 7.51
CA VAL A 82 -0.40 -9.75 8.21
C VAL A 82 0.81 -9.98 9.12
N GLY A 83 0.57 -10.04 10.43
CA GLY A 83 1.63 -10.17 11.44
C GLY A 83 2.60 -8.99 11.40
N ASP A 84 3.86 -9.28 11.10
CA ASP A 84 4.96 -8.29 10.99
C ASP A 84 5.32 -7.98 9.53
N LEU A 85 4.48 -8.37 8.56
CA LEU A 85 4.68 -8.10 7.14
C LEU A 85 3.64 -7.10 6.65
N LEU A 86 4.13 -6.06 5.96
CA LEU A 86 3.33 -5.01 5.33
C LEU A 86 3.50 -5.10 3.82
N VAL A 87 2.41 -5.15 3.06
CA VAL A 87 2.43 -5.13 1.60
C VAL A 87 1.92 -3.77 1.14
N VAL A 88 2.70 -3.09 0.30
CA VAL A 88 2.38 -1.74 -0.19
C VAL A 88 2.25 -1.75 -1.70
N ALA A 89 1.10 -1.34 -2.22
CA ALA A 89 0.81 -1.27 -3.65
C ALA A 89 1.55 -0.10 -4.29
N TYR A 90 2.19 -0.32 -5.43
CA TYR A 90 2.91 0.67 -6.20
C TYR A 90 2.34 0.85 -7.59
N GLN A 91 1.81 2.05 -7.83
CA GLN A 91 1.29 2.46 -9.12
C GLN A 91 2.07 3.66 -9.65
N THR A 92 2.41 3.62 -10.93
CA THR A 92 3.06 4.72 -11.63
C THR A 92 2.05 5.56 -12.42
N SER A 93 2.39 6.83 -12.66
CA SER A 93 1.50 7.76 -13.38
C SER A 93 1.38 7.47 -14.88
N ALA A 94 2.31 6.68 -15.44
CA ALA A 94 2.31 6.26 -16.83
C ALA A 94 2.90 4.85 -16.98
N PRO A 95 2.47 4.08 -18.00
CA PRO A 95 3.06 2.79 -18.30
C PRO A 95 4.57 2.83 -18.54
N GLY A 96 5.25 1.72 -18.29
CA GLY A 96 6.68 1.54 -18.55
C GLY A 96 7.62 2.18 -17.50
N LEU A 97 7.06 2.87 -16.50
CA LEU A 97 7.83 3.41 -15.38
C LEU A 97 8.09 2.35 -14.31
N THR A 98 9.20 2.50 -13.59
CA THR A 98 9.65 1.60 -12.52
C THR A 98 10.09 2.39 -11.29
N PRO A 99 9.93 1.85 -10.07
CA PRO A 99 9.28 0.57 -9.76
C PRO A 99 7.74 0.64 -9.88
N ALA A 100 7.12 -0.49 -10.22
CA ALA A 100 5.67 -0.65 -10.29
C ALA A 100 5.31 -2.08 -9.87
N GLY A 101 4.20 -2.27 -9.15
CA GLY A 101 3.88 -3.58 -8.57
C GLY A 101 3.52 -3.47 -7.11
N PHE A 102 4.07 -4.30 -6.22
CA PHE A 102 3.96 -4.08 -4.78
C PHE A 102 5.25 -4.47 -4.09
N GLU A 103 5.51 -3.88 -2.93
CA GLU A 103 6.66 -4.21 -2.10
C GLU A 103 6.21 -4.79 -0.76
N ILE A 104 6.92 -5.82 -0.31
CA ILE A 104 6.72 -6.43 1.00
C ILE A 104 7.80 -5.89 1.93
N PHE A 105 7.39 -5.37 3.08
CA PHE A 105 8.25 -4.91 4.16
C PHE A 105 8.10 -5.80 5.39
N ASP A 106 9.22 -6.06 6.04
CA ASP A 106 9.27 -6.50 7.43
C ASP A 106 9.17 -5.26 8.32
N VAL A 107 8.13 -5.23 9.16
CA VAL A 107 7.79 -4.15 10.07
C VAL A 107 7.71 -4.65 11.52
N ALA A 108 8.48 -5.69 11.87
CA ALA A 108 8.60 -6.15 13.25
C ALA A 108 9.14 -5.05 14.19
N ASP A 109 10.03 -4.20 13.68
CA ASP A 109 10.36 -2.89 14.26
C ASP A 109 9.70 -1.78 13.42
N PRO A 110 8.57 -1.20 13.88
CA PRO A 110 7.86 -0.15 13.16
C PRO A 110 8.69 1.12 12.92
N ALA A 111 9.76 1.35 13.70
CA ALA A 111 10.65 2.49 13.48
C ALA A 111 11.63 2.26 12.33
N LYS A 112 11.84 1.00 11.92
CA LYS A 112 12.81 0.61 10.89
C LYS A 112 12.23 -0.42 9.91
N PRO A 113 11.22 -0.04 9.10
CA PRO A 113 10.72 -0.91 8.03
C PRO A 113 11.84 -1.38 7.12
N ARG A 114 11.87 -2.68 6.81
CA ARG A 114 12.90 -3.27 5.95
C ARG A 114 12.26 -3.93 4.74
N SER A 115 12.68 -3.53 3.56
CA SER A 115 12.27 -4.20 2.31
C SER A 115 12.65 -5.68 2.35
N VAL A 116 11.69 -6.54 1.97
CA VAL A 116 11.85 -7.99 1.83
C VAL A 116 11.93 -8.36 0.36
N SER A 117 11.00 -7.86 -0.46
CA SER A 117 11.00 -8.06 -1.91
C SER A 117 10.07 -7.07 -2.61
N LEU A 118 10.38 -6.78 -3.87
CA LEU A 118 9.50 -6.12 -4.81
C LEU A 118 8.92 -7.18 -5.77
N PHE A 119 7.60 -7.28 -5.84
CA PHE A 119 6.92 -7.95 -6.95
C PHE A 119 6.81 -6.95 -8.10
N ASP A 120 7.60 -7.14 -9.15
CA ASP A 120 7.58 -6.25 -10.32
C ASP A 120 6.38 -6.56 -11.23
N ALA A 121 5.55 -5.54 -11.44
CA ALA A 121 4.43 -5.55 -12.36
C ALA A 121 4.57 -4.46 -13.43
N SER A 122 5.76 -3.90 -13.62
CA SER A 122 6.03 -2.93 -14.69
C SER A 122 5.89 -3.55 -16.07
N GLY A 123 5.77 -2.72 -17.10
CA GLY A 123 5.54 -3.16 -18.47
C GLY A 123 5.14 -2.03 -19.39
N ALA A 124 5.29 -2.22 -20.71
CA ALA A 124 4.99 -1.20 -21.72
C ALA A 124 3.55 -0.63 -21.64
N THR A 125 2.61 -1.45 -21.16
CA THR A 125 1.19 -1.12 -20.98
C THR A 125 0.77 -1.11 -19.52
N SER A 126 1.66 -1.40 -18.58
CA SER A 126 1.33 -1.56 -17.16
C SER A 126 1.73 -0.36 -16.32
N ARG A 127 0.82 0.08 -15.45
CA ARG A 127 1.08 1.05 -14.38
C ARG A 127 1.39 0.41 -13.03
N GLY A 128 1.48 -0.91 -12.92
CA GLY A 128 1.65 -1.59 -11.62
C GLY A 128 0.34 -1.85 -10.89
N VAL A 129 0.38 -1.90 -9.55
CA VAL A 129 -0.76 -2.27 -8.69
C VAL A 129 -1.46 -1.02 -8.17
N HIS A 130 -2.76 -0.89 -8.42
CA HIS A 130 -3.60 0.19 -7.87
C HIS A 130 -4.01 -0.06 -6.42
N HIS A 131 -4.53 -1.27 -6.19
CA HIS A 131 -5.12 -1.69 -4.92
C HIS A 131 -4.83 -3.17 -4.71
N LEU A 132 -4.59 -3.55 -3.46
CA LEU A 132 -4.38 -4.93 -3.06
C LEU A 132 -5.20 -5.29 -1.83
N TRP A 133 -5.38 -6.60 -1.62
CA TRP A 133 -6.00 -7.20 -0.47
C TRP A 133 -5.19 -8.42 -0.05
N TRP A 134 -4.78 -8.47 1.21
CA TRP A 134 -3.98 -9.55 1.76
C TRP A 134 -4.26 -9.76 3.24
N VAL A 135 -4.91 -10.87 3.56
CA VAL A 135 -5.43 -11.15 4.91
C VAL A 135 -5.08 -12.55 5.44
N ASP A 136 -4.72 -13.47 4.55
CA ASP A 136 -4.47 -14.87 4.86
C ASP A 136 -2.99 -15.18 5.13
N GLY A 137 -2.09 -14.25 4.79
CA GLY A 137 -0.65 -14.48 4.86
C GLY A 137 -0.09 -15.28 3.68
N GLU A 138 -0.92 -15.66 2.72
CA GLU A 138 -0.57 -16.59 1.63
C GLU A 138 -0.71 -15.97 0.24
N TYR A 139 -1.80 -15.25 -0.05
CA TYR A 139 -2.11 -14.75 -1.38
C TYR A 139 -2.46 -13.27 -1.39
N VAL A 140 -1.66 -12.47 -2.10
CA VAL A 140 -2.01 -11.07 -2.40
C VAL A 140 -2.94 -11.05 -3.61
N HIS A 141 -4.14 -10.53 -3.39
CA HIS A 141 -5.14 -10.29 -4.44
C HIS A 141 -5.06 -8.83 -4.86
N CYS A 142 -4.85 -8.54 -6.15
CA CYS A 142 -4.59 -7.17 -6.56
C CYS A 142 -5.20 -6.78 -7.91
N SER A 143 -5.50 -5.49 -8.06
CA SER A 143 -5.80 -4.86 -9.33
C SER A 143 -4.51 -4.29 -9.91
N SER A 144 -4.04 -4.86 -11.02
CA SER A 144 -2.69 -4.63 -11.52
C SER A 144 -2.57 -4.85 -13.02
N GLY A 145 -1.63 -4.14 -13.65
CA GLY A 145 -1.15 -4.49 -14.98
C GLY A 145 -0.06 -5.55 -14.95
N ALA A 146 0.42 -5.97 -16.12
CA ALA A 146 1.54 -6.91 -16.24
C ALA A 146 2.35 -6.62 -17.52
N ALA A 147 3.61 -7.04 -17.54
CA ALA A 147 4.49 -6.89 -18.69
C ALA A 147 3.96 -7.55 -19.97
N ASP A 148 3.24 -8.67 -19.83
CA ASP A 148 2.73 -9.50 -20.92
C ASP A 148 1.24 -9.26 -21.24
N PHE A 149 0.64 -8.21 -20.67
CA PHE A 149 -0.77 -7.89 -20.85
C PHE A 149 -0.96 -6.62 -21.68
N ALA A 150 -1.39 -6.79 -22.93
CA ALA A 150 -1.79 -5.70 -23.80
C ALA A 150 -3.32 -5.56 -23.81
N PRO A 151 -3.90 -4.53 -23.19
CA PRO A 151 -5.35 -4.30 -23.25
C PRO A 151 -5.76 -3.68 -24.58
N ARG A 152 -7.01 -3.91 -25.02
CA ARG A 152 -7.60 -3.22 -26.19
C ARG A 152 -7.80 -1.74 -25.94
N ASN A 153 -8.23 -1.38 -24.74
CA ASN A 153 -8.35 0.00 -24.28
C ASN A 153 -7.36 0.24 -23.16
N ARG A 154 -6.60 1.32 -23.23
CA ARG A 154 -5.64 1.71 -22.18
C ARG A 154 -6.22 1.85 -20.77
N ARG A 155 -7.55 1.94 -20.64
CA ARG A 155 -8.25 2.01 -19.34
C ARG A 155 -8.47 0.64 -18.69
N ASP A 156 -8.25 -0.44 -19.44
CA ASP A 156 -8.41 -1.82 -18.97
C ASP A 156 -7.06 -2.46 -18.58
N ASP A 157 -6.02 -1.64 -18.40
CA ASP A 157 -4.67 -2.09 -18.06
C ASP A 157 -4.54 -2.65 -16.64
N GLN A 158 -5.56 -2.49 -15.80
CA GLN A 158 -5.59 -2.97 -14.42
C GLN A 158 -6.65 -4.05 -14.27
N PHE A 159 -6.21 -5.30 -14.25
CA PHE A 159 -7.05 -6.47 -14.13
C PHE A 159 -6.70 -7.24 -12.85
N TYR A 160 -7.47 -8.27 -12.53
CA TYR A 160 -7.29 -9.03 -11.30
C TYR A 160 -6.12 -10.01 -11.41
N ARG A 161 -5.19 -9.96 -10.45
CA ARG A 161 -4.06 -10.88 -10.29
C ARG A 161 -4.02 -11.46 -8.88
N ILE A 162 -3.53 -12.69 -8.77
CA ILE A 162 -3.33 -13.44 -7.53
C ILE A 162 -1.86 -13.80 -7.45
N VAL A 163 -1.20 -13.38 -6.37
CA VAL A 163 0.25 -13.56 -6.16
C VAL A 163 0.47 -14.36 -4.88
N ASP A 164 1.10 -15.52 -5.00
CA ASP A 164 1.55 -16.34 -3.87
C ASP A 164 2.73 -15.66 -3.18
N VAL A 165 2.56 -15.36 -1.90
CA VAL A 165 3.56 -14.72 -1.02
C VAL A 165 3.93 -15.58 0.18
N ARG A 166 3.59 -16.88 0.19
CA ARG A 166 4.00 -17.83 1.26
C ARG A 166 5.51 -17.90 1.45
N ARG A 167 6.27 -17.55 0.40
CA ARG A 167 7.68 -17.17 0.50
C ARG A 167 7.80 -15.66 0.22
N PRO A 168 7.73 -14.80 1.24
CA PRO A 168 7.68 -13.35 1.05
C PRO A 168 8.87 -12.78 0.29
N SER A 169 10.04 -13.43 0.33
CA SER A 169 11.22 -13.03 -0.43
C SER A 169 11.15 -13.36 -1.93
N ARG A 170 10.13 -14.10 -2.37
CA ARG A 170 9.94 -14.51 -3.77
C ARG A 170 8.44 -14.64 -4.11
N PRO A 171 7.72 -13.52 -4.23
CA PRO A 171 6.34 -13.51 -4.70
C PRO A 171 6.23 -14.07 -6.11
N VAL A 172 5.19 -14.87 -6.39
CA VAL A 172 4.96 -15.47 -7.72
C VAL A 172 3.49 -15.35 -8.10
N GLU A 173 3.20 -14.84 -9.30
CA GLU A 173 1.84 -14.87 -9.82
C GLU A 173 1.37 -16.32 -10.03
N VAL A 174 0.20 -16.66 -9.47
CA VAL A 174 -0.40 -18.00 -9.58
C VAL A 174 -1.75 -17.99 -10.29
N GLY A 175 -2.31 -16.81 -10.55
CA GLY A 175 -3.57 -16.67 -11.26
C GLY A 175 -3.87 -15.24 -11.64
N ARG A 176 -4.71 -15.07 -12.65
CA ARG A 176 -5.23 -13.79 -13.10
C ARG A 176 -6.55 -13.95 -13.84
N TRP A 177 -7.33 -12.88 -13.87
CA TRP A 177 -8.57 -12.82 -14.62
C TRP A 177 -8.82 -11.40 -15.14
N TRP A 178 -9.39 -11.32 -16.34
CA TRP A 178 -9.85 -10.07 -16.95
C TRP A 178 -11.19 -10.31 -17.64
N LEU A 179 -11.95 -9.23 -17.81
CA LEU A 179 -13.24 -9.28 -18.50
C LEU A 179 -13.03 -9.70 -19.98
N PRO A 180 -13.79 -10.69 -20.50
CA PRO A 180 -13.69 -11.05 -21.91
C PRO A 180 -13.89 -9.84 -22.84
N GLY A 181 -13.00 -9.71 -23.83
CA GLY A 181 -13.02 -8.62 -24.80
C GLY A 181 -12.20 -7.38 -24.43
N THR A 182 -11.53 -7.34 -23.27
CA THR A 182 -10.66 -6.22 -22.88
C THR A 182 -9.18 -6.42 -23.20
N ARG A 183 -8.78 -7.63 -23.63
CA ARG A 183 -7.44 -7.97 -24.13
C ARG A 183 -7.44 -8.11 -25.65
#